data_AF-A0A139D5J5-F1
#
_entry.id   AF-A0A139D5J5-F1
#
_cell.length_a   1.000
_cell.length_b   1.000
_cell.length_c   1.000
_cell.angle_alpha   90.00
_cell.angle_beta   90.00
_cell.angle_gamma   90.00
#
_symmetry.space_group_name_H-M   'P 1'
#
loop_
_entity.id
_entity.type
_entity.pdbx_description
1 polymer ?
#
loop_
_entity_poly.entity_id
_entity_poly.type
_entity_poly.pdbx_seq_one_letter_code
_entity_poly.pdbx_strand_id
1 'polypeptide(L)'
;MRVVSISVNGLARAVENGFFDWLADQDADVVCVQDHRMRAYEIEDQNLIPEGYEAYFIDGELNEHGGVGIYTRHFPKAIMYGFANEQADREGRFIQADFDKVSVASVLAPCALGRE
;
A
#
# COMPACT_ATOMS: atom_id res chain seq x y z
N MET A 1 5.89 -14.94 9.52
CA MET A 1 4.89 -14.06 8.89
C MET A 1 4.38 -13.04 9.89
N ARG A 2 5.04 -11.90 9.93
CA ARG A 2 4.59 -10.67 10.58
C ARG A 2 4.00 -9.76 9.51
N VAL A 3 2.78 -9.28 9.77
CA VAL A 3 2.08 -8.33 8.90
C VAL A 3 1.97 -7.01 9.65
N VAL A 4 2.43 -5.94 9.02
CA VAL A 4 2.28 -4.56 9.50
C VAL A 4 1.24 -3.86 8.62
N SER A 5 0.36 -3.05 9.22
CA SER A 5 -0.58 -2.22 8.47
C SER A 5 -0.51 -0.79 8.98
N ILE A 6 -0.40 0.17 8.06
CA ILE A 6 -0.27 1.58 8.41
C ILE A 6 -0.84 2.48 7.31
N SER A 7 -1.69 3.43 7.72
CA SER A 7 -2.10 4.55 6.87
C SER A 7 -1.05 5.64 6.98
N VAL A 8 -0.44 6.01 5.85
CA VAL A 8 0.71 6.94 5.83
C VAL A 8 0.31 8.39 5.57
N ASN A 9 -0.92 8.63 5.11
CA ASN A 9 -1.45 9.96 4.78
C ASN A 9 -0.49 10.75 3.86
N GLY A 10 -0.01 10.09 2.81
CA GLY A 10 1.03 10.56 1.89
C GLY A 10 2.36 9.83 2.09
N LEU A 11 2.72 8.96 1.15
CA LEU A 11 3.91 8.10 1.25
C LEU A 11 5.21 8.90 1.21
N ALA A 12 5.37 9.84 0.28
CA ALA A 12 6.58 10.66 0.19
C ALA A 12 6.88 11.38 1.52
N ARG A 13 5.86 12.04 2.09
CA ARG A 13 5.98 12.71 3.39
C ARG A 13 6.27 11.74 4.53
N ALA A 14 5.68 10.54 4.52
CA ALA A 14 5.98 9.53 5.53
C ALA A 14 7.43 9.06 5.45
N VAL A 15 7.95 8.86 4.24
CA VAL A 15 9.36 8.50 4.00
C VAL A 15 10.30 9.61 4.49
N GLU A 16 10.00 10.88 4.19
CA GLU A 16 10.74 12.03 4.72
C GLU A 16 10.76 12.08 6.27
N ASN A 17 9.69 11.59 6.91
CA ASN A 17 9.57 11.51 8.36
C ASN A 17 10.16 10.23 8.99
N GLY A 18 10.91 9.42 8.21
CA GLY A 18 11.59 8.23 8.72
C GLY A 18 10.75 6.95 8.70
N PHE A 19 9.74 6.85 7.82
CA PHE A 19 8.92 5.65 7.69
C PHE A 19 9.76 4.39 7.42
N PHE A 20 10.74 4.46 6.52
CA PHE A 20 11.59 3.32 6.20
C PHE A 20 12.60 2.98 7.31
N ASP A 21 13.11 3.98 8.02
CA ASP A 21 13.96 3.75 9.20
C ASP A 21 13.18 2.99 10.27
N TRP A 22 11.96 3.44 10.57
CA TRP A 22 11.07 2.74 11.49
C TRP A 22 10.73 1.32 11.01
N LEU A 23 10.47 1.16 9.70
CA LEU A 23 10.06 -0.11 9.12
C LEU A 23 11.19 -1.17 9.20
N ALA A 24 12.45 -0.75 9.06
CA ALA A 24 13.61 -1.63 9.15
C ALA A 24 13.67 -2.37 10.50
N ASP A 25 13.23 -1.73 11.58
CA ASP A 25 13.19 -2.30 12.94
C ASP A 25 11.98 -3.22 13.18
N GLN A 26 11.00 -3.26 12.28
CA GLN A 26 9.76 -4.02 12.50
C GLN A 26 9.85 -5.49 12.14
N ASP A 27 10.87 -5.92 11.40
CA ASP A 27 11.01 -7.30 10.89
C ASP A 27 9.71 -7.84 10.24
N ALA A 28 9.09 -7.02 9.37
CA ALA A 28 7.84 -7.37 8.71
C ALA A 28 8.08 -8.25 7.48
N ASP A 29 7.20 -9.22 7.25
CA ASP A 29 7.20 -10.03 6.02
C ASP A 29 6.29 -9.39 4.95
N VAL A 30 5.23 -8.72 5.40
CA VAL A 30 4.25 -7.99 4.59
C VAL A 30 3.90 -6.67 5.27
N VAL A 31 3.86 -5.59 4.50
CA VAL A 31 3.53 -4.24 4.98
C VAL A 31 2.43 -3.68 4.11
N CYS A 32 1.24 -3.56 4.67
CA CYS A 32 0.10 -2.92 4.04
C CYS A 32 0.18 -1.41 4.28
N VAL A 33 0.25 -0.64 3.20
CA VAL A 33 0.25 0.83 3.22
C VAL A 33 -1.08 1.33 2.68
N GLN A 34 -1.69 2.30 3.37
CA GLN A 34 -2.93 2.96 2.94
C GLN A 34 -2.75 4.47 2.83
N ASP A 35 -3.57 5.09 1.99
CA ASP A 35 -3.61 6.55 1.77
C ASP A 35 -2.22 7.09 1.35
N HIS A 36 -1.61 6.47 0.33
CA HIS A 36 -0.27 6.84 -0.12
C HIS A 36 -0.25 8.11 -0.99
N ARG A 37 -1.38 8.51 -1.59
CA ARG A 37 -1.57 9.80 -2.30
C ARG A 37 -0.51 10.09 -3.37
N MET A 38 -0.19 9.09 -4.17
CA MET A 38 0.82 9.14 -5.24
C MET A 38 0.37 8.28 -6.41
N ARG A 39 0.86 8.56 -7.63
CA ARG A 39 0.73 7.62 -8.74
C ARG A 39 1.63 6.42 -8.53
N ALA A 40 1.20 5.24 -8.95
CA ALA A 40 1.99 4.03 -8.79
C ALA A 40 3.38 4.14 -9.47
N TYR A 41 3.45 4.75 -10.66
CA TYR A 41 4.72 4.96 -11.36
C TYR A 41 5.67 5.93 -10.63
N GLU A 42 5.14 6.90 -9.87
CA GLU A 42 5.97 7.85 -9.12
C GLU A 42 6.70 7.17 -7.96
N ILE A 43 6.11 6.11 -7.40
CA ILE A 43 6.72 5.30 -6.32
C ILE A 43 7.95 4.56 -6.87
N GLU A 44 7.86 4.03 -8.09
CA GLU A 44 8.97 3.39 -8.78
C GLU A 44 10.05 4.41 -9.19
N ASP A 45 9.66 5.52 -9.83
CA ASP A 45 10.57 6.58 -10.30
C ASP A 45 11.38 7.20 -9.16
N GLN A 46 10.77 7.36 -7.99
CA GLN A 46 11.40 7.92 -6.79
C GLN A 46 12.10 6.85 -5.93
N ASN A 47 12.10 5.59 -6.36
CA ASN A 47 12.67 4.47 -5.63
C ASN A 47 12.18 4.38 -4.18
N LEU A 48 10.87 4.57 -3.97
CA LEU A 48 10.22 4.48 -2.66
C LEU A 48 9.93 3.02 -2.28
N ILE A 49 10.98 2.20 -2.32
CA ILE A 49 10.94 0.75 -2.07
C ILE A 49 12.03 0.42 -1.05
N PRO A 50 11.67 -0.09 0.15
CA PRO A 50 12.65 -0.53 1.13
C PRO A 50 13.51 -1.68 0.58
N GLU A 51 14.77 -1.74 0.99
CA GLU A 51 15.68 -2.81 0.58
C GLU A 51 15.13 -4.19 0.95
N GLY A 52 15.17 -5.13 -0.01
CA GLY A 52 14.70 -6.50 0.19
C GLY A 52 13.18 -6.68 0.16
N TYR A 53 12.42 -5.64 -0.19
CA TYR A 53 10.98 -5.72 -0.43
C TYR A 53 10.66 -5.55 -1.90
N GLU A 54 9.68 -6.33 -2.35
CA GLU A 54 8.91 -6.07 -3.57
C GLU A 54 7.75 -5.14 -3.23
N ALA A 55 7.35 -4.30 -4.19
CA ALA A 55 6.34 -3.28 -4.03
C ALA A 55 5.20 -3.46 -5.03
N TYR A 56 3.96 -3.47 -4.54
CA TYR A 56 2.76 -3.54 -5.38
C TYR A 56 1.77 -2.46 -4.92
N PHE A 57 1.37 -1.58 -5.83
CA PHE A 57 0.54 -0.43 -5.52
C PHE A 57 -0.61 -0.28 -6.51
N ILE A 58 -1.73 0.26 -6.02
CA ILE A 58 -2.85 0.75 -6.81
C ILE A 58 -3.16 2.17 -6.37
N ASP A 59 -3.10 3.10 -7.30
CA ASP A 59 -3.44 4.50 -7.08
C ASP A 59 -4.92 4.78 -7.34
N GLY A 60 -5.42 5.86 -6.73
CA GLY A 60 -6.72 6.42 -7.08
C GLY A 60 -6.65 7.30 -8.32
N GLU A 61 -7.79 7.57 -8.94
CA GLU A 61 -7.90 8.51 -10.06
C GLU A 61 -7.45 9.93 -9.69
N LEU A 62 -7.59 10.33 -8.43
CA LEU A 62 -7.12 11.62 -7.91
C LEU A 62 -5.86 11.41 -7.06
N ASN A 63 -4.76 12.09 -7.41
CA ASN A 63 -3.47 11.92 -6.70
C ASN A 63 -3.57 12.28 -5.22
N GLU A 64 -4.45 13.22 -4.85
CA GLU A 64 -4.52 13.77 -3.49
C GLU A 64 -5.21 12.83 -2.49
N HIS A 65 -5.87 11.75 -2.98
CA HIS A 65 -6.72 10.90 -2.15
C HIS A 65 -6.50 9.42 -2.45
N GLY A 66 -6.41 8.64 -1.37
CA GLY A 66 -6.50 7.21 -1.45
C GLY A 66 -5.24 6.52 -1.94
N GLY A 67 -5.45 5.44 -2.67
CA GLY A 67 -4.41 4.49 -3.02
C GLY A 67 -3.99 3.59 -1.86
N VAL A 68 -3.65 2.35 -2.18
CA VAL A 68 -3.12 1.36 -1.24
C VAL A 68 -1.98 0.58 -1.88
N GLY A 69 -1.13 0.00 -1.04
CA GLY A 69 -0.07 -0.87 -1.50
C GLY A 69 0.32 -1.94 -0.50
N ILE A 70 1.14 -2.85 -0.99
CA ILE A 70 1.77 -3.92 -0.23
C ILE A 70 3.26 -3.92 -0.56
N TYR A 71 4.09 -3.78 0.47
CA TYR A 71 5.47 -4.23 0.42
C TYR A 71 5.56 -5.67 0.93
N THR A 72 6.34 -6.53 0.30
CA THR A 72 6.59 -7.88 0.84
C THR A 72 8.00 -8.39 0.52
N ARG A 73 8.59 -9.16 1.45
CA ARG A 73 9.88 -9.84 1.25
C ARG A 73 9.76 -11.12 0.41
N HIS A 74 8.54 -11.62 0.20
CA HIS A 74 8.28 -12.87 -0.47
C HIS A 74 7.42 -12.63 -1.70
N PHE A 75 7.83 -13.19 -2.84
CA PHE A 75 7.02 -13.12 -4.05
C PHE A 75 5.65 -13.78 -3.83
N PRO A 76 4.55 -13.03 -3.95
CA PRO A 76 3.22 -13.61 -3.91
C PRO A 76 2.97 -14.43 -5.18
N LYS A 77 2.07 -15.41 -5.08
CA LYS A 77 1.62 -16.20 -6.23
C LYS A 77 0.81 -15.37 -7.21
N ALA A 78 0.07 -14.39 -6.69
CA ALA A 78 -0.73 -13.46 -7.46
C ALA A 78 -0.94 -12.17 -6.68
N ILE A 79 -1.14 -11.08 -7.42
CA ILE A 79 -1.65 -9.81 -6.90
C ILE A 79 -3.02 -9.57 -7.51
N MET A 80 -4.00 -9.23 -6.68
CA MET A 80 -5.33 -8.82 -7.11
C MET A 80 -5.50 -7.31 -6.87
N TYR A 81 -5.97 -6.63 -7.91
CA TYR A 81 -6.20 -5.19 -7.93
C TYR A 81 -7.71 -4.92 -7.93
N GLY A 82 -8.18 -4.11 -6.98
CA GLY A 82 -9.59 -3.83 -6.80
C GLY A 82 -10.40 -5.00 -6.21
N PHE A 83 -11.66 -4.74 -5.89
CA PHE A 83 -12.58 -5.76 -5.33
C PHE A 83 -13.96 -5.76 -6.00
N ALA A 84 -14.02 -5.33 -7.26
CA ALA A 84 -15.23 -5.26 -8.08
C ALA A 84 -16.30 -4.33 -7.49
N ASN A 85 -15.85 -3.19 -6.98
CA ASN A 85 -16.71 -2.09 -6.56
C ASN A 85 -16.24 -0.82 -7.24
N GLU A 86 -17.04 -0.29 -8.16
CA GLU A 86 -16.63 0.84 -9.01
C GLU A 86 -16.09 2.02 -8.22
N GLN A 87 -16.80 2.46 -7.16
CA GLN A 87 -16.35 3.61 -6.36
C GLN A 87 -14.99 3.34 -5.72
N ALA A 88 -14.84 2.18 -5.07
CA ALA A 88 -13.62 1.88 -4.35
C ALA A 88 -12.44 1.55 -5.27
N ASP A 89 -12.70 0.99 -6.44
CA ASP A 89 -11.70 0.68 -7.46
C ASP A 89 -11.17 1.97 -8.12
N ARG A 90 -12.04 2.96 -8.39
CA ARG A 90 -11.62 4.29 -8.87
C ARG A 90 -10.72 5.04 -7.89
N GLU A 91 -10.85 4.73 -6.61
CA GLU A 91 -10.06 5.35 -5.55
C GLU A 91 -8.86 4.51 -5.09
N GLY A 92 -8.63 3.35 -5.73
CA GLY A 92 -7.51 2.47 -5.41
C GLY A 92 -7.54 2.01 -3.94
N ARG A 93 -8.71 1.58 -3.43
CA ARG A 93 -8.89 1.30 -1.99
C ARG A 93 -8.58 -0.14 -1.58
N PHE A 94 -8.23 -1.02 -2.52
CA PHE A 94 -8.01 -2.44 -2.23
C PHE A 94 -6.92 -3.05 -3.11
N ILE A 95 -6.00 -3.77 -2.48
CA ILE A 95 -5.03 -4.65 -3.13
C ILE A 95 -4.84 -5.89 -2.26
N GLN A 96 -4.66 -7.05 -2.89
CA GLN A 96 -4.44 -8.32 -2.19
C GLN A 96 -3.23 -9.05 -2.77
N ALA A 97 -2.41 -9.61 -1.89
CA ALA A 97 -1.31 -10.50 -2.21
C ALA A 97 -1.66 -11.93 -1.74
N ASP A 98 -1.64 -12.88 -2.67
CA ASP A 98 -1.93 -14.29 -2.41
C ASP A 98 -0.65 -15.09 -2.19
N PHE A 99 -0.52 -15.69 -1.02
CA PHE A 99 0.56 -16.62 -0.69
C PHE A 99 0.05 -18.07 -0.69
N ASP A 100 0.85 -19.03 -0.22
CA ASP A 100 0.53 -20.45 -0.36
C ASP A 100 -0.77 -20.87 0.35
N LYS A 101 -0.99 -20.35 1.56
CA LYS A 101 -2.12 -20.76 2.44
C LYS A 101 -2.91 -19.58 2.99
N VAL A 102 -2.51 -18.36 2.64
CA VAL A 102 -3.02 -17.13 3.21
C VAL A 102 -2.94 -16.02 2.19
N SER A 103 -3.95 -15.15 2.18
CA SER A 103 -3.96 -13.91 1.42
C SER A 103 -3.90 -12.74 2.39
N VAL A 104 -3.12 -11.72 2.06
CA VAL A 104 -3.03 -10.48 2.84
C VAL A 104 -3.53 -9.35 1.96
N ALA A 105 -4.50 -8.59 2.45
CA ALA A 105 -5.06 -7.45 1.74
C ALA A 105 -4.80 -6.14 2.48
N SER A 106 -4.46 -5.10 1.73
CA SER A 106 -4.43 -3.72 2.20
C SER A 106 -5.74 -3.06 1.77
N VAL A 107 -6.47 -2.49 2.73
CA VAL A 107 -7.78 -1.89 2.49
C VAL A 107 -7.84 -0.50 3.13
N LEU A 108 -8.23 0.50 2.33
CA LEU A 108 -8.55 1.83 2.80
C LEU A 108 -10.07 2.01 2.89
N ALA A 109 -10.58 2.11 4.12
CA ALA A 109 -11.98 2.39 4.35
C ALA A 109 -12.31 3.88 4.05
N PRO A 110 -13.54 4.20 3.61
CA PRO A 110 -13.98 5.58 3.47
C PRO A 110 -13.85 6.37 4.77
N CYS A 111 -13.50 7.65 4.66
CA CYS A 111 -13.49 8.56 5.79
C CYS A 111 -14.92 8.79 6.31
N ALA A 112 -15.19 8.40 7.57
CA ALA A 112 -16.51 8.54 8.18
C ALA A 112 -16.96 10.01 8.38
N LEU A 113 -16.03 10.97 8.24
CA LEU A 113 -16.32 12.40 8.37
C LEU A 113 -16.80 13.05 7.06
N GLY A 114 -16.85 12.31 5.94
CA GLY A 114 -17.32 12.82 4.65
C GLY A 114 -16.44 13.91 4.04
N ARG A 115 -15.21 14.05 4.54
CA ARG A 115 -14.16 14.86 3.93
C ARG A 115 -13.28 13.89 3.17
N GLU A 116 -13.45 13.86 1.86
CA GLU A 116 -12.42 13.42 0.93
C GLU A 116 -11.47 14.61 0.76
#